data_AF-A0AAN8MIG1-F1
#
_entry.id   AF-A0AAN8MIG1-F1
#
_cell.length_a   1.000
_cell.length_b   1.000
_cell.length_c   1.000
_cell.angle_alpha   90.00
_cell.angle_beta   90.00
_cell.angle_gamma   90.00
#
_symmetry.space_group_name_H-M   'P 1'
#
loop_
_entity.id
_entity.type
_entity.pdbx_description
1 polymer ?
#
loop_
_entity_poly.entity_id
_entity_poly.type
_entity_poly.pdbx_seq_one_letter_code
_entity_poly.pdbx_strand_id
1 'polypeptide(L)'
;MKSTIICAVAIFVPSVFSHALINLAYGNANHKIRSYGIGLLEDTNRRSDDRIAGQRDCTVFSDPAMTPNGTGNKQAKCLLCLSEECKACSKEGRTCPECPLYDTNCPKCRKRHLPGCGRTYYTSSSKYYVVDHPELVGTDPRFPLYNSGYIHTANWVEWLKDVGKIPVVTAGGWLWVNMFQQTTDGAGPYYCNLDQTGTGEKWSNLTVPIVAPGIQGANPCNNQNWEWSLQMPKKLKCTGTYGTLKNICMAKCYNDAPNGPFGGCIAFQQVETGPDVGIPPKTFETRPKCNGFQYRLPISDAKIRFLTGDESIGPRARQAIRDMLDKTSKGYIGPL
;
A
#
# COMPACT_ATOMS: atom_id res chain seq x y z
N MET A 1 44.04 -26.01 -24.39
CA MET A 1 43.14 -25.62 -23.28
C MET A 1 43.12 -24.10 -23.18
N LYS A 2 42.03 -23.45 -23.60
CA LYS A 2 41.81 -22.02 -23.40
C LYS A 2 40.92 -21.88 -22.16
N SER A 3 41.48 -21.43 -21.05
CA SER A 3 40.74 -21.18 -19.81
C SER A 3 40.05 -19.83 -19.91
N THR A 4 38.75 -19.83 -20.14
CA THR A 4 37.91 -18.63 -20.07
C THR A 4 37.59 -18.38 -18.59
N ILE A 5 38.26 -17.40 -17.99
CA ILE A 5 37.90 -16.88 -16.66
C ILE A 5 36.61 -16.09 -16.83
N ILE A 6 35.50 -16.65 -16.36
CA ILE A 6 34.23 -15.93 -16.23
C ILE A 6 34.32 -15.11 -14.94
N CYS A 7 34.65 -13.82 -15.07
CA CYS A 7 34.41 -12.86 -14.00
C CYS A 7 32.90 -12.73 -13.81
N ALA A 8 32.36 -13.41 -12.79
CA ALA A 8 31.02 -13.14 -12.28
C ALA A 8 31.02 -11.73 -11.68
N VAL A 9 30.64 -10.74 -12.48
CA VAL A 9 30.30 -9.41 -11.97
C VAL A 9 29.04 -9.59 -11.14
N ALA A 10 29.20 -9.70 -9.81
CA ALA A 10 28.09 -9.61 -8.88
C ALA A 10 27.56 -8.17 -8.94
N ILE A 11 26.65 -7.91 -9.88
CA ILE A 11 25.88 -6.68 -9.91
C ILE A 11 25.03 -6.70 -8.63
N PHE A 12 25.44 -5.95 -7.63
CA PHE A 12 24.60 -5.64 -6.47
C PHE A 12 23.42 -4.79 -6.96
N VAL A 13 22.34 -5.46 -7.38
CA VAL A 13 21.09 -4.79 -7.72
C VAL A 13 20.42 -4.35 -6.41
N PRO A 14 20.20 -3.05 -6.20
CA PRO A 14 19.50 -2.55 -5.02
C PRO A 14 18.08 -3.13 -4.98
N SER A 15 17.71 -3.72 -3.85
CA SER A 15 16.38 -4.25 -3.55
C SER A 15 15.41 -3.11 -3.24
N VAL A 16 14.23 -3.11 -3.84
CA VAL A 16 13.17 -2.16 -3.49
C VAL A 16 11.89 -2.92 -3.15
N PHE A 17 11.37 -2.67 -1.95
CA PHE A 17 10.32 -3.45 -1.29
C PHE A 17 8.95 -2.81 -1.49
N SER A 18 8.09 -3.41 -2.30
CA SER A 18 6.67 -3.09 -2.16
C SER A 18 6.13 -3.72 -0.88
N HIS A 19 5.27 -3.01 -0.17
CA HIS A 19 4.78 -3.45 1.13
C HIS A 19 3.57 -4.36 0.96
N ALA A 20 2.51 -3.81 0.36
CA ALA A 20 1.30 -4.52 -0.02
C ALA A 20 0.84 -4.05 -1.39
N LEU A 21 0.18 -4.91 -2.16
CA LEU A 21 -0.40 -4.54 -3.44
C LEU A 21 -1.69 -5.32 -3.73
N ILE A 22 -2.62 -4.68 -4.44
CA ILE A 22 -3.81 -5.35 -4.95
C ILE A 22 -3.43 -5.97 -6.30
N ASN A 23 -3.06 -7.26 -6.33
CA ASN A 23 -2.65 -7.93 -7.58
C ASN A 23 -3.84 -8.49 -8.38
N LEU A 24 -5.01 -8.58 -7.78
CA LEU A 24 -6.22 -9.08 -8.43
C LEU A 24 -7.46 -8.45 -7.80
N ALA A 25 -8.34 -7.94 -8.66
CA ALA A 25 -9.70 -7.56 -8.31
C ALA A 25 -10.66 -7.95 -9.44
N TYR A 26 -11.87 -8.38 -9.09
CA TYR A 26 -12.94 -8.67 -10.05
C TYR A 26 -14.32 -8.54 -9.37
N GLY A 27 -15.34 -8.20 -10.13
CA GLY A 27 -16.67 -7.91 -9.60
C GLY A 27 -17.70 -8.97 -9.96
N ASN A 28 -18.76 -9.07 -9.16
CA ASN A 28 -19.79 -10.10 -9.28
C ASN A 28 -20.55 -10.14 -10.61
N ALA A 29 -20.52 -9.05 -11.41
CA ALA A 29 -21.25 -9.07 -12.68
C ALA A 29 -20.50 -9.85 -13.76
N ASN A 30 -19.17 -9.89 -13.73
CA ASN A 30 -18.33 -10.65 -14.65
C ASN A 30 -16.93 -10.89 -14.07
N HIS A 31 -16.63 -12.13 -13.66
CA HIS A 31 -15.36 -12.53 -13.04
C HIS A 31 -14.18 -12.62 -14.03
N LYS A 32 -14.47 -12.58 -15.34
CA LYS A 32 -13.43 -12.61 -16.38
C LYS A 32 -12.76 -11.25 -16.56
N ILE A 33 -13.44 -10.17 -16.18
CA ILE A 33 -12.88 -8.82 -16.22
C ILE A 33 -12.09 -8.59 -14.93
N ARG A 34 -10.78 -8.85 -15.02
CA ARG A 34 -9.84 -8.79 -13.89
C ARG A 34 -8.99 -7.54 -13.96
N SER A 35 -8.80 -6.92 -12.82
CA SER A 35 -7.99 -5.73 -12.62
C SER A 35 -7.00 -5.92 -11.47
N TYR A 36 -6.30 -4.85 -11.16
CA TYR A 36 -5.35 -4.72 -10.06
C TYR A 36 -5.43 -3.30 -9.51
N GLY A 37 -4.70 -3.05 -8.43
CA GLY A 37 -4.62 -1.73 -7.82
C GLY A 37 -4.02 -0.70 -8.78
N ILE A 38 -4.63 0.48 -8.85
CA ILE A 38 -4.05 1.64 -9.52
C ILE A 38 -2.62 1.86 -8.97
N GLY A 39 -1.70 2.19 -9.87
CA GLY A 39 -0.28 2.32 -9.54
C GLY A 39 0.54 1.09 -9.90
N LEU A 40 -0.08 -0.07 -10.19
CA LEU A 40 0.60 -1.32 -10.55
C LEU A 40 0.69 -1.51 -12.07
N LEU A 41 1.90 -1.68 -12.64
CA LEU A 41 2.11 -1.96 -14.08
C LEU A 41 2.30 -3.45 -14.40
N GLU A 42 1.64 -3.95 -15.45
CA GLU A 42 1.51 -5.40 -15.78
C GLU A 42 2.82 -6.19 -15.91
N ASP A 43 3.89 -5.57 -16.41
CA ASP A 43 5.15 -6.25 -16.71
C ASP A 43 6.13 -6.32 -15.52
N THR A 44 5.72 -5.84 -14.34
CA THR A 44 6.52 -6.04 -13.13
C THR A 44 6.47 -7.54 -12.75
N ASN A 45 7.59 -8.26 -12.85
CA ASN A 45 7.76 -9.61 -12.28
C ASN A 45 7.44 -9.61 -10.78
N ARG A 46 6.57 -10.54 -10.36
CA ARG A 46 5.97 -10.60 -9.02
C ARG A 46 6.02 -12.00 -8.39
N ARG A 47 6.77 -12.94 -8.99
CA ARG A 47 6.75 -14.37 -8.62
C ARG A 47 7.84 -14.81 -7.65
N SER A 48 8.82 -13.96 -7.38
CA SER A 48 9.88 -14.22 -6.40
C SER A 48 10.16 -12.96 -5.60
N ASP A 49 10.92 -13.11 -4.52
CA ASP A 49 11.51 -12.01 -3.74
C ASP A 49 12.54 -11.18 -4.57
N ASP A 50 12.58 -11.39 -5.89
CA ASP A 50 13.54 -10.78 -6.81
C ASP A 50 13.12 -9.41 -7.33
N ARG A 51 14.17 -8.63 -7.53
CA ARG A 51 14.22 -7.18 -7.50
C ARG A 51 14.08 -6.63 -8.92
N ILE A 52 12.97 -5.98 -9.26
CA ILE A 52 12.91 -5.14 -10.47
C ILE A 52 13.27 -3.71 -10.10
N ALA A 53 14.17 -3.12 -10.90
CA ALA A 53 14.48 -1.70 -10.84
C ALA A 53 13.29 -0.87 -11.36
N GLY A 54 12.85 0.10 -10.55
CA GLY A 54 11.76 1.02 -10.89
C GLY A 54 10.52 0.77 -10.04
N GLN A 55 10.58 1.19 -8.78
CA GLN A 55 9.50 0.96 -7.82
C GLN A 55 8.31 1.90 -8.05
N ARG A 56 7.56 1.67 -9.12
CA ARG A 56 6.35 2.43 -9.47
C ARG A 56 5.12 2.08 -8.62
N ASP A 57 5.18 0.96 -7.89
CA ASP A 57 4.02 0.09 -7.66
C ASP A 57 3.51 0.02 -6.21
N CYS A 58 3.89 0.94 -5.32
CA CYS A 58 3.34 1.00 -3.95
C CYS A 58 2.47 2.24 -3.80
N THR A 59 1.18 2.02 -3.62
CA THR A 59 0.32 3.13 -3.20
C THR A 59 0.55 3.38 -1.72
N VAL A 60 1.06 4.57 -1.42
CA VAL A 60 1.24 5.08 -0.06
C VAL A 60 0.22 6.18 0.17
N PHE A 61 -0.68 6.02 1.14
CA PHE A 61 -1.66 7.06 1.47
C PHE A 61 -1.14 8.00 2.55
N SER A 62 0.09 8.49 2.36
CA SER A 62 0.75 9.41 3.27
C SER A 62 1.53 10.45 2.49
N ASP A 63 1.45 11.71 2.93
CA ASP A 63 2.12 12.85 2.30
C ASP A 63 3.11 13.52 3.26
N PRO A 64 4.39 13.62 2.87
CA PRO A 64 5.02 12.94 1.75
C PRO A 64 5.04 11.42 1.97
N ALA A 65 5.34 10.65 0.92
CA ALA A 65 5.68 9.25 1.10
C ALA A 65 7.05 9.13 1.84
N MET A 66 7.25 8.04 2.57
CA MET A 66 8.44 7.82 3.42
C MET A 66 9.75 7.68 2.62
N THR A 67 10.90 8.15 3.11
CA THR A 67 12.18 8.07 2.36
C THR A 67 12.92 6.73 2.54
N PRO A 68 13.55 6.12 1.52
CA PRO A 68 14.06 4.73 1.58
C PRO A 68 15.30 4.54 2.44
N ASN A 69 15.92 5.64 2.82
CA ASN A 69 17.05 5.65 3.72
C ASN A 69 16.66 6.71 4.73
N GLY A 70 16.60 6.37 6.02
CA GLY A 70 16.23 7.25 7.14
C GLY A 70 17.12 8.49 7.32
N THR A 71 17.77 8.94 6.25
CA THR A 71 18.67 10.08 6.09
C THR A 71 18.23 11.01 4.97
N GLY A 72 17.02 10.85 4.40
CA GLY A 72 16.41 11.92 3.59
C GLY A 72 16.66 13.23 4.32
N ASN A 73 17.40 14.16 3.69
CA ASN A 73 18.02 15.29 4.37
C ASN A 73 17.02 15.89 5.38
N LYS A 74 17.31 15.76 6.69
CA LYS A 74 16.44 16.31 7.74
C LYS A 74 16.14 17.75 7.35
N GLN A 75 14.91 18.04 6.95
CA GLN A 75 14.62 19.38 6.47
C GLN A 75 14.62 20.29 7.68
N ALA A 76 15.36 21.40 7.60
CA ALA A 76 15.49 22.37 8.68
C ALA A 76 14.18 23.08 9.04
N LYS A 77 13.05 22.75 8.38
CA LYS A 77 11.74 23.36 8.60
C LYS A 77 10.95 22.58 9.65
N CYS A 78 11.19 22.91 10.92
CA CYS A 78 10.43 22.43 12.07
C CYS A 78 9.04 23.11 12.17
N LEU A 79 8.25 23.10 11.09
CA LEU A 79 7.03 23.91 10.99
C LEU A 79 5.73 23.12 11.23
N LEU A 80 5.77 21.78 11.26
CA LEU A 80 4.57 20.93 11.26
C LEU A 80 4.31 20.18 12.56
N CYS A 81 5.20 20.26 13.56
CA CYS A 81 4.85 19.83 14.91
C CYS A 81 4.00 20.93 15.56
N LEU A 82 2.69 20.68 15.68
CA LEU A 82 1.69 21.64 16.17
C LEU A 82 1.37 21.50 17.67
N SER A 83 2.11 20.68 18.43
CA SER A 83 1.91 20.65 19.89
C SER A 83 2.29 22.01 20.49
N GLU A 84 1.65 22.41 21.59
CA GLU A 84 2.02 23.65 22.28
C GLU A 84 3.48 23.65 22.71
N GLU A 85 4.04 22.47 23.01
CA GLU A 85 5.45 22.26 23.34
C GLU A 85 6.37 22.63 22.14
N CYS A 86 5.92 22.38 20.90
CA CYS A 86 6.68 22.67 19.68
C CYS A 86 6.74 24.16 19.29
N LYS A 87 5.92 25.05 19.89
CA LYS A 87 5.95 26.51 19.62
C LYS A 87 7.28 27.17 20.03
N ALA A 88 7.99 26.61 21.00
CA ALA A 88 9.27 27.12 21.49
C ALA A 88 10.46 26.84 20.54
N CYS A 89 10.29 25.96 19.55
CA CYS A 89 11.39 25.45 18.72
C CYS A 89 11.96 26.47 17.72
N SER A 90 11.27 27.60 17.50
CA SER A 90 11.84 28.75 16.78
C SER A 90 12.93 29.48 17.57
N LYS A 91 12.96 29.33 18.91
CA LYS A 91 13.87 30.04 19.82
C LYS A 91 15.11 29.23 20.23
N GLU A 92 15.02 27.90 20.30
CA GLU A 92 16.09 27.06 20.89
C GLU A 92 17.00 26.33 19.89
N GLY A 93 16.75 26.45 18.58
CA GLY A 93 17.56 25.75 17.58
C GLY A 93 17.35 24.22 17.56
N ARG A 94 18.09 23.53 16.67
CA ARG A 94 17.85 22.14 16.21
C ARG A 94 18.03 21.04 17.29
N THR A 95 18.06 21.38 18.56
CA THR A 95 18.45 20.51 19.67
C THR A 95 17.30 20.14 20.60
N CYS A 96 16.08 20.62 20.38
CA CYS A 96 14.92 20.23 21.18
C CYS A 96 14.53 18.75 20.90
N PRO A 97 14.66 17.83 21.87
CA PRO A 97 14.35 16.40 21.69
C PRO A 97 12.86 16.14 21.41
N GLU A 98 11.99 17.07 21.83
CA GLU A 98 10.54 17.01 21.62
C GLU A 98 10.12 17.60 20.26
N CYS A 99 11.03 18.29 19.57
CA CYS A 99 10.85 18.84 18.22
C CYS A 99 11.77 18.13 17.23
N PRO A 100 11.41 16.93 16.75
CA PRO A 100 12.13 16.34 15.64
C PRO A 100 12.01 17.30 14.44
N LEU A 101 13.17 17.64 13.85
CA LEU A 101 13.23 18.22 12.50
C LEU A 101 12.26 17.47 11.60
N TYR A 102 11.62 18.16 10.64
CA TYR A 102 10.68 17.52 9.72
C TYR A 102 11.32 16.28 9.09
N ASP A 103 10.85 15.13 9.54
CA ASP A 103 11.34 13.81 9.20
C ASP A 103 10.21 13.08 8.51
N THR A 104 10.36 12.89 7.20
CA THR A 104 9.40 12.14 6.38
C THR A 104 9.27 10.68 6.81
N ASN A 105 10.19 10.16 7.63
CA ASN A 105 10.07 8.83 8.21
C ASN A 105 9.21 8.85 9.48
N CYS A 106 9.07 9.98 10.17
CA CYS A 106 8.18 10.13 11.32
C CYS A 106 6.71 10.14 10.86
N PRO A 107 5.87 9.18 11.29
CA PRO A 107 4.46 9.12 10.91
C PRO A 107 3.66 10.35 11.36
N LYS A 108 4.06 10.97 12.48
CA LYS A 108 3.40 12.19 13.03
C LYS A 108 3.65 13.44 12.19
N CYS A 109 4.73 13.45 11.40
CA CYS A 109 5.09 14.57 10.53
C CYS A 109 4.43 14.46 9.14
N ARG A 110 3.69 13.39 8.87
CA ARG A 110 3.05 13.14 7.58
C ARG A 110 1.53 13.26 7.68
N LYS A 111 0.92 13.78 6.61
CA LYS A 111 -0.52 13.70 6.44
C LYS A 111 -0.88 12.28 6.00
N ARG A 112 -1.46 11.48 6.89
CA ARG A 112 -1.91 10.11 6.61
C ARG A 112 -3.34 10.10 6.07
N HIS A 113 -3.74 8.98 5.47
CA HIS A 113 -5.07 8.76 4.89
C HIS A 113 -5.46 9.80 3.83
N LEU A 114 -4.53 10.08 2.92
CA LEU A 114 -4.75 11.06 1.84
C LEU A 114 -6.00 10.78 1.01
N PRO A 115 -6.67 11.82 0.49
CA PRO A 115 -7.59 11.65 -0.61
C PRO A 115 -6.83 11.19 -1.88
N GLY A 116 -7.57 10.89 -2.95
CA GLY A 116 -7.05 10.31 -4.17
C GLY A 116 -6.58 8.86 -4.00
N CYS A 117 -5.82 8.40 -4.98
CA CYS A 117 -5.26 7.05 -5.02
C CYS A 117 -3.81 6.98 -4.55
N GLY A 118 -3.46 7.88 -3.63
CA GLY A 118 -2.20 7.88 -2.91
C GLY A 118 -1.01 8.32 -3.73
N ARG A 119 0.15 8.16 -3.11
CA ARG A 119 1.45 8.55 -3.63
C ARG A 119 2.25 7.34 -4.03
N THR A 120 3.29 7.58 -4.82
CA THR A 120 4.26 6.55 -5.18
C THR A 120 5.65 6.95 -4.70
N TYR A 121 6.43 5.92 -4.40
CA TYR A 121 7.84 6.05 -4.08
C TYR A 121 8.65 6.54 -5.29
N TYR A 122 8.31 6.08 -6.49
CA TYR A 122 9.01 6.44 -7.71
C TYR A 122 8.08 7.10 -8.71
N THR A 123 8.36 8.36 -9.02
CA THR A 123 7.69 9.03 -10.13
C THR A 123 8.51 8.88 -11.40
N SER A 124 7.82 8.69 -12.52
CA SER A 124 8.40 8.79 -13.86
C SER A 124 7.85 10.03 -14.54
N SER A 125 8.45 10.46 -15.66
CA SER A 125 7.89 11.53 -16.50
C SER A 125 6.60 11.14 -17.25
N SER A 126 6.03 9.96 -16.97
CA SER A 126 4.78 9.55 -17.60
C SER A 126 3.59 10.30 -17.00
N LYS A 127 2.53 10.47 -17.79
CA LYS A 127 1.27 11.12 -17.39
C LYS A 127 0.57 10.49 -16.17
N TYR A 128 1.00 9.30 -15.75
CA TYR A 128 0.41 8.55 -14.64
C TYR A 128 0.83 9.06 -13.26
N TYR A 129 1.80 9.96 -13.21
CA TYR A 129 2.33 10.54 -11.98
C TYR A 129 2.36 12.06 -12.10
N VAL A 130 2.09 12.76 -11.00
CA VAL A 130 2.23 14.21 -10.90
C VAL A 130 3.25 14.52 -9.82
N VAL A 131 4.33 15.21 -10.21
CA VAL A 131 5.35 15.68 -9.28
C VAL A 131 4.87 16.98 -8.64
N ASP A 132 4.61 16.96 -7.35
CA ASP A 132 4.14 18.07 -6.52
C ASP A 132 5.12 18.43 -5.39
N HIS A 133 6.14 17.59 -5.16
CA HIS A 133 7.22 17.79 -4.19
C HIS A 133 8.61 17.69 -4.88
N PRO A 134 8.94 18.58 -5.83
CA PRO A 134 10.22 18.54 -6.54
C PRO A 134 11.45 18.78 -5.65
N GLU A 135 11.24 19.33 -4.45
CA GLU A 135 12.28 19.51 -3.43
C GLU A 135 12.69 18.19 -2.75
N LEU A 136 11.87 17.14 -2.84
CA LEU A 136 12.21 15.82 -2.34
C LEU A 136 13.07 15.10 -3.38
N VAL A 137 14.34 14.92 -3.04
CA VAL A 137 15.32 14.26 -3.89
C VAL A 137 15.72 12.92 -3.30
N GLY A 138 15.63 11.87 -4.11
CA GLY A 138 16.09 10.54 -3.75
C GLY A 138 17.61 10.50 -3.50
N THR A 139 18.05 9.56 -2.67
CA THR A 139 19.49 9.33 -2.44
C THR A 139 20.16 8.57 -3.59
N ASP A 140 19.38 7.96 -4.48
CA ASP A 140 19.88 7.35 -5.72
C ASP A 140 19.83 8.39 -6.86
N PRO A 141 20.99 8.85 -7.38
CA PRO A 141 21.03 9.86 -8.44
C PRO A 141 20.41 9.38 -9.76
N ARG A 142 20.20 8.07 -9.95
CA ARG A 142 19.50 7.52 -11.13
C ARG A 142 18.00 7.73 -11.06
N PHE A 143 17.47 7.98 -9.86
CA PHE A 143 16.04 8.08 -9.58
C PHE A 143 15.76 9.29 -8.68
N PRO A 144 16.01 10.53 -9.17
CA PRO A 144 16.04 11.72 -8.34
C PRO A 144 14.65 12.10 -7.78
N LEU A 145 13.57 11.75 -8.47
CA LEU A 145 12.20 12.15 -8.13
C LEU A 145 11.49 11.16 -7.18
N TYR A 146 12.19 10.75 -6.15
CA TYR A 146 11.68 9.81 -5.15
C TYR A 146 10.72 10.51 -4.17
N ASN A 147 9.55 9.91 -3.85
CA ASN A 147 8.46 10.49 -3.03
C ASN A 147 7.83 11.78 -3.52
N SER A 148 8.30 12.28 -4.65
CA SER A 148 8.04 13.63 -5.12
C SER A 148 6.66 13.80 -5.76
N GLY A 149 5.86 12.73 -5.88
CA GLY A 149 4.60 12.82 -6.60
C GLY A 149 3.54 11.81 -6.23
N TYR A 150 2.34 12.14 -6.67
CA TYR A 150 1.15 11.33 -6.47
C TYR A 150 0.70 10.63 -7.76
N ILE A 151 -0.12 9.60 -7.58
CA ILE A 151 -0.72 8.82 -8.66
C ILE A 151 -1.83 9.64 -9.30
N HIS A 152 -1.74 9.93 -10.60
CA HIS A 152 -2.79 10.65 -11.31
C HIS A 152 -3.98 9.72 -11.58
N THR A 153 -4.94 9.66 -10.66
CA THR A 153 -6.09 8.75 -10.69
C THR A 153 -6.76 8.68 -12.06
N ALA A 154 -7.11 9.83 -12.64
CA ALA A 154 -7.85 9.83 -13.90
C ALA A 154 -7.10 9.17 -15.07
N ASN A 155 -5.80 9.48 -15.24
CA ASN A 155 -4.99 8.90 -16.30
C ASN A 155 -4.83 7.38 -16.13
N TRP A 156 -4.75 6.90 -14.89
CA TRP A 156 -4.75 5.47 -14.60
C TRP A 156 -6.08 4.79 -14.93
N VAL A 157 -7.21 5.41 -14.57
CA VAL A 157 -8.53 4.86 -14.89
C VAL A 157 -8.76 4.83 -16.41
N GLU A 158 -8.36 5.88 -17.13
CA GLU A 158 -8.43 5.91 -18.59
C GLU A 158 -7.62 4.76 -19.22
N TRP A 159 -6.41 4.51 -18.71
CA TRP A 159 -5.61 3.39 -19.19
C TRP A 159 -6.23 2.03 -18.86
N LEU A 160 -6.68 1.81 -17.62
CA LEU A 160 -7.37 0.58 -17.22
C LEU A 160 -8.62 0.33 -18.08
N LYS A 161 -9.35 1.38 -18.43
CA LYS A 161 -10.48 1.34 -19.36
C LYS A 161 -10.01 0.92 -20.76
N ASP A 162 -8.96 1.54 -21.29
CA ASP A 162 -8.43 1.24 -22.63
C ASP A 162 -7.93 -0.21 -22.76
N VAL A 163 -7.37 -0.79 -21.69
CA VAL A 163 -6.92 -2.19 -21.66
C VAL A 163 -7.99 -3.18 -21.19
N GLY A 164 -9.23 -2.73 -20.96
CA GLY A 164 -10.36 -3.60 -20.59
C GLY A 164 -10.26 -4.21 -19.18
N LYS A 165 -9.65 -3.48 -18.24
CA LYS A 165 -9.39 -3.91 -16.85
C LYS A 165 -10.11 -3.07 -15.82
N ILE A 166 -11.37 -2.75 -16.09
CA ILE A 166 -12.29 -2.15 -15.11
C ILE A 166 -13.30 -3.23 -14.69
N PRO A 167 -13.20 -3.80 -13.47
CA PRO A 167 -14.16 -4.79 -12.98
C PRO A 167 -15.58 -4.23 -12.98
N VAL A 168 -16.56 -5.11 -13.14
CA VAL A 168 -17.99 -4.74 -13.16
C VAL A 168 -18.72 -5.35 -11.97
N VAL A 169 -19.50 -4.53 -11.26
CA VAL A 169 -20.29 -4.93 -10.09
C VAL A 169 -21.74 -4.51 -10.26
N THR A 170 -22.65 -5.17 -9.53
CA THR A 170 -24.02 -4.68 -9.36
C THR A 170 -24.22 -4.02 -8.00
N ALA A 171 -25.27 -3.20 -7.87
CA ALA A 171 -25.70 -2.71 -6.55
C ALA A 171 -26.09 -3.88 -5.64
N GLY A 172 -25.61 -3.87 -4.40
CA GLY A 172 -25.76 -5.00 -3.48
C GLY A 172 -24.96 -6.26 -3.85
N GLY A 173 -24.16 -6.22 -4.92
CA GLY A 173 -23.22 -7.27 -5.30
C GLY A 173 -21.93 -7.23 -4.50
N TRP A 174 -20.82 -7.64 -5.09
CA TRP A 174 -19.53 -7.68 -4.40
C TRP A 174 -18.35 -7.43 -5.35
N LEU A 175 -17.25 -6.94 -4.76
CA LEU A 175 -15.95 -6.76 -5.40
C LEU A 175 -14.93 -7.66 -4.68
N TRP A 176 -14.37 -8.64 -5.38
CA TRP A 176 -13.29 -9.46 -4.85
C TRP A 176 -11.98 -8.69 -4.87
N VAL A 177 -11.21 -8.81 -3.80
CA VAL A 177 -9.91 -8.19 -3.62
C VAL A 177 -8.93 -9.26 -3.17
N ASN A 178 -7.81 -9.35 -3.86
CA ASN A 178 -6.62 -10.05 -3.40
C ASN A 178 -5.54 -9.02 -3.08
N MET A 179 -5.20 -8.94 -1.80
CA MET A 179 -4.12 -8.11 -1.30
C MET A 179 -2.89 -8.97 -1.02
N PHE A 180 -1.85 -8.77 -1.81
CA PHE A 180 -0.59 -9.48 -1.66
C PHE A 180 0.32 -8.73 -0.69
N GLN A 181 0.59 -9.36 0.45
CA GLN A 181 1.62 -8.93 1.38
C GLN A 181 2.99 -9.32 0.82
N GLN A 182 3.91 -8.36 0.78
CA GLN A 182 5.29 -8.54 0.33
C GLN A 182 6.34 -8.22 1.40
N THR A 183 5.99 -7.37 2.36
CA THR A 183 6.81 -7.14 3.56
C THR A 183 5.99 -7.25 4.82
N THR A 184 6.68 -7.25 5.95
CA THR A 184 6.05 -7.35 7.26
C THR A 184 5.02 -6.25 7.52
N ASP A 185 5.31 -4.98 7.19
CA ASP A 185 4.39 -3.84 7.33
C ASP A 185 3.35 -3.71 6.20
N GLY A 186 3.33 -4.68 5.27
CA GLY A 186 2.35 -4.79 4.20
C GLY A 186 1.22 -5.76 4.49
N ALA A 187 0.92 -6.01 5.76
CA ALA A 187 -0.16 -6.90 6.19
C ALA A 187 -1.40 -6.11 6.64
N GLY A 188 -2.31 -6.80 7.31
CA GLY A 188 -3.53 -6.21 7.89
C GLY A 188 -3.37 -5.68 9.32
N PRO A 189 -4.48 -5.29 9.97
CA PRO A 189 -5.83 -5.26 9.42
C PRO A 189 -5.97 -4.23 8.29
N TYR A 190 -6.82 -4.56 7.31
CA TYR A 190 -7.15 -3.66 6.20
C TYR A 190 -8.48 -2.97 6.44
N TYR A 191 -8.53 -1.70 6.03
CA TYR A 191 -9.72 -0.87 5.96
C TYR A 191 -9.98 -0.56 4.50
N CYS A 192 -11.25 -0.53 4.11
CA CYS A 192 -11.62 -0.16 2.75
C CYS A 192 -12.70 0.92 2.75
N ASN A 193 -12.61 1.82 1.77
CA ASN A 193 -13.58 2.86 1.51
C ASN A 193 -14.13 2.78 0.09
N LEU A 194 -15.29 3.39 -0.10
CA LEU A 194 -15.97 3.57 -1.37
C LEU A 194 -16.04 5.06 -1.72
N ASP A 195 -15.67 5.41 -2.94
CA ASP A 195 -16.03 6.67 -3.57
C ASP A 195 -16.98 6.42 -4.73
N GLN A 196 -18.19 6.94 -4.59
CA GLN A 196 -19.25 6.82 -5.59
C GLN A 196 -19.10 7.80 -6.76
N THR A 197 -18.21 8.79 -6.64
CA THR A 197 -17.93 9.74 -7.72
C THR A 197 -16.89 9.24 -8.71
N GLY A 198 -16.15 8.17 -8.37
CA GLY A 198 -15.10 7.59 -9.19
C GLY A 198 -13.85 8.46 -9.32
N THR A 199 -13.71 9.51 -8.51
CA THR A 199 -12.58 10.45 -8.51
C THR A 199 -11.47 10.05 -7.54
N GLY A 200 -11.82 9.28 -6.50
CA GLY A 200 -10.95 8.96 -5.38
C GLY A 200 -10.94 10.03 -4.29
N GLU A 201 -11.84 11.02 -4.33
CA GLU A 201 -11.78 12.16 -3.40
C GLU A 201 -12.77 12.07 -2.23
N LYS A 202 -13.90 11.36 -2.40
CA LYS A 202 -15.00 11.33 -1.43
C LYS A 202 -15.25 9.92 -0.90
N TRP A 203 -14.73 9.64 0.29
CA TRP A 203 -14.72 8.30 0.85
C TRP A 203 -15.83 8.07 1.87
N SER A 204 -16.48 6.91 1.78
CA SER A 204 -17.31 6.33 2.84
C SER A 204 -16.80 4.94 3.20
N ASN A 205 -17.03 4.49 4.43
CA ASN A 205 -16.53 3.20 4.90
C ASN A 205 -17.24 2.02 4.22
N LEU A 206 -16.47 1.00 3.83
CA LEU A 206 -16.97 -0.33 3.51
C LEU A 206 -16.68 -1.27 4.67
N THR A 207 -17.56 -2.25 4.87
CA THR A 207 -17.29 -3.35 5.79
C THR A 207 -16.24 -4.27 5.18
N VAL A 208 -15.12 -4.42 5.88
CA VAL A 208 -14.06 -5.38 5.52
C VAL A 208 -14.18 -6.56 6.48
N PRO A 209 -14.30 -7.80 5.98
CA PRO A 209 -14.21 -8.96 6.86
C PRO A 209 -12.81 -9.04 7.46
N ILE A 210 -12.69 -9.61 8.66
CA ILE A 210 -11.39 -9.93 9.22
C ILE A 210 -10.79 -11.03 8.34
N VAL A 211 -9.66 -10.75 7.68
CA VAL A 211 -9.04 -11.64 6.67
C VAL A 211 -7.53 -11.50 6.60
N ALA A 212 -6.94 -10.52 7.26
CA ALA A 212 -5.49 -10.34 7.29
C ALA A 212 -5.06 -10.04 8.72
N PRO A 213 -4.37 -10.97 9.40
CA PRO A 213 -3.83 -10.74 10.72
C PRO A 213 -2.72 -9.71 10.67
N GLY A 214 -2.53 -9.00 11.78
CA GLY A 214 -1.44 -8.06 11.97
C GLY A 214 -1.79 -7.01 13.00
N ILE A 215 -0.83 -6.16 13.33
CA ILE A 215 -1.04 -5.00 14.19
C ILE A 215 -0.46 -3.78 13.49
N GLN A 216 -1.30 -2.78 13.20
CA GLN A 216 -0.88 -1.60 12.43
C GLN A 216 -0.14 -2.00 11.14
N GLY A 217 -0.72 -2.92 10.37
CA GLY A 217 -0.10 -3.40 9.13
C GLY A 217 1.07 -4.38 9.31
N ALA A 218 1.58 -4.60 10.52
CA ALA A 218 2.72 -5.46 10.77
C ALA A 218 2.33 -6.93 11.02
N ASN A 219 2.86 -7.84 10.21
CA ASN A 219 2.77 -9.30 10.37
C ASN A 219 3.98 -10.01 9.74
N PRO A 220 4.70 -10.88 10.47
CA PRO A 220 5.91 -11.52 9.96
C PRO A 220 5.68 -12.68 8.96
N CYS A 221 4.43 -12.95 8.54
CA CYS A 221 4.15 -13.96 7.51
C CYS A 221 5.03 -13.79 6.26
N ASN A 222 5.36 -14.90 5.61
CA ASN A 222 5.88 -14.92 4.24
C ASN A 222 4.97 -14.16 3.27
N ASN A 223 5.52 -13.86 2.09
CA ASN A 223 4.78 -13.22 1.01
C ASN A 223 3.57 -14.06 0.65
N GLN A 224 2.37 -13.50 0.81
CA GLN A 224 1.14 -14.25 0.59
C GLN A 224 -0.05 -13.35 0.31
N ASN A 225 -1.08 -13.98 -0.23
CA ASN A 225 -2.34 -13.36 -0.60
C ASN A 225 -3.29 -13.34 0.61
N TRP A 226 -3.94 -12.20 0.80
CA TRP A 226 -5.06 -12.01 1.68
C TRP A 226 -6.28 -11.69 0.82
N GLU A 227 -7.25 -12.61 0.78
CA GLU A 227 -8.35 -12.54 -0.18
C GLU A 227 -9.68 -12.32 0.53
N TRP A 228 -10.51 -11.43 -0.01
CA TRP A 228 -11.85 -11.20 0.51
C TRP A 228 -12.79 -10.59 -0.51
N SER A 229 -14.09 -10.70 -0.25
CA SER A 229 -15.12 -9.95 -0.98
C SER A 229 -15.54 -8.71 -0.19
N LEU A 230 -15.46 -7.54 -0.83
CA LEU A 230 -16.12 -6.32 -0.36
C LEU A 230 -17.58 -6.33 -0.78
N GLN A 231 -18.47 -6.27 0.19
CA GLN A 231 -19.91 -6.17 -0.05
C GLN A 231 -20.26 -4.76 -0.54
N MET A 232 -20.84 -4.64 -1.73
CA MET A 232 -21.28 -3.35 -2.26
C MET A 232 -22.60 -2.91 -1.60
N PRO A 233 -22.80 -1.60 -1.36
CA PRO A 233 -24.06 -1.09 -0.83
C PRO A 233 -25.25 -1.45 -1.74
N LYS A 234 -26.41 -1.74 -1.13
CA LYS A 234 -27.66 -1.99 -1.89
C LYS A 234 -28.11 -0.78 -2.72
N LYS A 235 -27.78 0.44 -2.26
CA LYS A 235 -28.06 1.70 -2.95
C LYS A 235 -26.80 2.29 -3.59
N LEU A 236 -25.93 1.43 -4.13
CA LEU A 236 -24.75 1.86 -4.87
C LEU A 236 -25.17 2.72 -6.07
N LYS A 237 -24.52 3.88 -6.22
CA LYS A 237 -24.74 4.81 -7.33
C LYS A 237 -23.42 5.41 -7.77
N CYS A 238 -22.77 4.77 -8.74
CA CYS A 238 -21.56 5.28 -9.36
C CYS A 238 -21.87 6.39 -10.35
N THR A 239 -21.19 7.52 -10.25
CA THR A 239 -21.40 8.70 -11.12
C THR A 239 -20.17 9.10 -11.92
N GLY A 240 -19.03 8.45 -11.70
CA GLY A 240 -17.79 8.75 -12.42
C GLY A 240 -17.91 8.47 -13.90
N THR A 241 -17.23 9.29 -14.71
CA THR A 241 -17.19 9.14 -16.17
C THR A 241 -15.75 9.33 -16.65
N TYR A 242 -15.29 8.39 -17.48
CA TYR A 242 -13.95 8.35 -18.07
C TYR A 242 -14.07 8.04 -19.56
N GLY A 243 -13.92 9.07 -20.39
CA GLY A 243 -14.27 9.04 -21.80
C GLY A 243 -15.72 8.61 -22.02
N THR A 244 -15.92 7.50 -22.73
CA THR A 244 -17.24 6.92 -23.00
C THR A 244 -17.75 6.02 -21.87
N LEU A 245 -16.89 5.62 -20.93
CA LEU A 245 -17.26 4.71 -19.85
C LEU A 245 -17.90 5.50 -18.69
N LYS A 246 -19.14 5.15 -18.36
CA LYS A 246 -19.94 5.78 -17.29
C LYS A 246 -20.10 4.85 -16.09
N ASN A 247 -20.62 5.39 -15.01
CA ASN A 247 -20.93 4.67 -13.77
C ASN A 247 -19.68 4.10 -13.10
N ILE A 248 -18.60 4.88 -13.05
CA ILE A 248 -17.37 4.49 -12.38
C ILE A 248 -17.40 4.89 -10.90
N CYS A 249 -17.03 3.95 -10.05
CA CYS A 249 -16.73 4.14 -8.63
C CYS A 249 -15.27 3.76 -8.37
N MET A 250 -14.80 4.09 -7.17
CA MET A 250 -13.48 3.68 -6.68
C MET A 250 -13.64 2.97 -5.34
N ALA A 251 -12.96 1.85 -5.15
CA ALA A 251 -12.68 1.28 -3.83
C ALA A 251 -11.24 1.63 -3.45
N LYS A 252 -10.98 1.97 -2.20
CA LYS A 252 -9.63 2.17 -1.67
C LYS A 252 -9.45 1.24 -0.48
N CYS A 253 -8.44 0.39 -0.50
CA CYS A 253 -8.09 -0.46 0.64
C CYS A 253 -6.69 -0.12 1.14
N TYR A 254 -6.52 -0.03 2.46
CA TYR A 254 -5.26 0.34 3.09
C TYR A 254 -5.13 -0.27 4.49
N ASN A 255 -3.91 -0.49 4.95
CA ASN A 255 -3.62 -0.86 6.34
C ASN A 255 -3.29 0.37 7.19
N ASP A 256 -3.07 0.21 8.49
CA ASP A 256 -2.65 1.31 9.37
C ASP A 256 -1.14 1.31 9.67
N ALA A 257 -0.31 0.85 8.72
CA ALA A 257 1.15 0.89 8.88
C ALA A 257 1.63 2.31 9.18
N PRO A 258 2.46 2.53 10.23
CA PRO A 258 2.99 3.86 10.53
C PRO A 258 3.83 4.38 9.38
N ASN A 259 4.63 3.51 8.75
CA ASN A 259 5.36 3.77 7.50
C ASN A 259 4.47 4.07 6.30
N GLY A 260 3.29 3.46 6.29
CA GLY A 260 2.25 3.68 5.29
C GLY A 260 1.36 4.85 5.69
N PRO A 261 0.02 4.74 5.51
CA PRO A 261 -0.76 3.56 5.13
C PRO A 261 -0.42 2.96 3.75
N PHE A 262 -0.37 1.63 3.65
CA PHE A 262 -0.12 0.92 2.40
C PHE A 262 -1.37 0.22 1.87
N GLY A 263 -1.53 0.15 0.54
CA GLY A 263 -2.60 -0.61 -0.09
C GLY A 263 -2.80 -0.21 -1.55
N GLY A 264 -4.02 0.17 -1.94
CA GLY A 264 -4.30 0.62 -3.30
C GLY A 264 -5.75 1.00 -3.57
N CYS A 265 -5.98 1.64 -4.72
CA CYS A 265 -7.30 1.92 -5.26
C CYS A 265 -7.69 0.91 -6.35
N ILE A 266 -8.97 0.59 -6.47
CA ILE A 266 -9.56 -0.20 -7.55
C ILE A 266 -10.69 0.61 -8.17
N ALA A 267 -10.56 0.97 -9.45
CA ALA A 267 -11.67 1.53 -10.21
C ALA A 267 -12.57 0.40 -10.70
N PHE A 268 -13.88 0.56 -10.58
CA PHE A 268 -14.85 -0.43 -11.03
C PHE A 268 -16.09 0.26 -11.59
N GLN A 269 -16.80 -0.43 -12.48
CA GLN A 269 -18.02 0.05 -13.10
C GLN A 269 -19.24 -0.60 -12.45
N GLN A 270 -20.25 0.20 -12.14
CA GLN A 270 -21.57 -0.30 -11.81
C GLN A 270 -22.35 -0.60 -13.09
N VAL A 271 -22.89 -1.81 -13.14
CA VAL A 271 -23.82 -2.29 -14.17
C VAL A 271 -25.11 -2.79 -13.50
N GLU A 272 -26.19 -2.85 -14.26
CA GLU A 272 -27.47 -3.38 -13.75
C GLU A 272 -27.42 -4.90 -13.57
N THR A 273 -26.75 -5.60 -14.49
CA THR A 273 -26.62 -7.05 -14.48
C THR A 273 -25.37 -7.49 -15.26
N GLY A 274 -25.07 -8.79 -15.23
CA GLY A 274 -23.99 -9.42 -15.96
C GLY A 274 -24.09 -10.94 -15.92
N PRO A 275 -23.25 -11.66 -16.69
CA PRO A 275 -23.30 -13.12 -16.81
C PRO A 275 -23.13 -13.86 -15.48
N ASP A 276 -22.43 -13.26 -14.51
CA ASP A 276 -22.00 -13.94 -13.29
C ASP A 276 -22.78 -13.50 -12.03
N VAL A 277 -23.82 -12.66 -12.16
CA VAL A 277 -24.54 -12.05 -11.00
C VAL A 277 -25.11 -13.08 -10.03
N GLY A 278 -25.50 -14.26 -10.51
CA GLY A 278 -26.02 -15.36 -9.68
C GLY A 278 -24.95 -16.20 -8.99
N ILE A 279 -23.66 -15.97 -9.27
CA ILE A 279 -22.56 -16.73 -8.70
C ILE A 279 -22.16 -16.08 -7.36
N PRO A 280 -22.22 -16.82 -6.24
CA PRO A 280 -21.80 -16.29 -4.95
C PRO A 280 -20.30 -15.94 -4.96
N PRO A 281 -19.83 -15.03 -4.06
CA PRO A 281 -18.41 -14.81 -3.91
C PRO A 281 -17.72 -16.12 -3.54
N LYS A 282 -16.47 -16.28 -3.98
CA LYS A 282 -15.64 -17.41 -3.52
C LYS A 282 -15.58 -17.39 -1.99
N THR A 283 -15.50 -18.57 -1.39
CA THR A 283 -15.22 -18.65 0.04
C THR A 283 -13.81 -18.11 0.30
N PHE A 284 -13.65 -17.38 1.39
CA PHE A 284 -12.36 -16.91 1.88
C PHE A 284 -12.21 -17.33 3.34
N GLU A 285 -10.97 -17.51 3.79
CA GLU A 285 -10.69 -17.79 5.18
C GLU A 285 -10.81 -16.50 5.99
N THR A 286 -11.64 -16.51 7.04
CA THR A 286 -11.84 -15.34 7.92
C THR A 286 -10.75 -15.19 8.97
N ARG A 287 -9.84 -16.16 9.06
CA ARG A 287 -8.66 -16.16 9.93
C ARG A 287 -7.48 -16.88 9.28
N PRO A 288 -7.00 -16.39 8.13
CA PRO A 288 -5.97 -17.08 7.38
C PRO A 288 -4.65 -17.12 8.13
N LYS A 289 -3.95 -18.25 8.00
CA LYS A 289 -2.68 -18.51 8.66
C LYS A 289 -1.50 -18.00 7.83
N CYS A 290 -0.35 -17.82 8.46
CA CYS A 290 0.89 -17.58 7.75
C CYS A 290 1.37 -18.86 7.02
N ASN A 291 1.74 -18.75 5.75
CA ASN A 291 2.46 -19.77 5.00
C ASN A 291 3.97 -19.75 5.35
N GLY A 292 4.27 -19.83 6.64
CA GLY A 292 5.61 -19.61 7.20
C GLY A 292 5.93 -18.13 7.44
N PHE A 293 7.16 -17.86 7.91
CA PHE A 293 7.60 -16.53 8.32
C PHE A 293 8.85 -16.09 7.56
N GLN A 294 8.91 -14.80 7.25
CA GLN A 294 10.07 -14.19 6.58
C GLN A 294 11.33 -14.24 7.44
N TYR A 295 11.19 -14.36 8.76
CA TYR A 295 12.28 -14.30 9.73
C TYR A 295 12.23 -15.48 10.70
N ARG A 296 13.40 -16.01 11.05
CA ARG A 296 13.57 -16.97 12.15
C ARG A 296 13.99 -16.23 13.42
N LEU A 297 13.55 -16.72 14.57
CA LEU A 297 14.00 -16.20 15.87
C LEU A 297 15.49 -16.53 16.11
N PRO A 298 16.22 -15.70 16.89
CA PRO A 298 15.75 -14.45 17.52
C PRO A 298 15.76 -13.26 16.55
N ILE A 299 14.75 -12.39 16.67
CA ILE A 299 14.68 -11.11 15.96
C ILE A 299 15.02 -9.97 16.93
N SER A 300 15.95 -9.09 16.55
CA SER A 300 16.35 -7.95 17.41
C SER A 300 15.29 -6.84 17.42
N ASP A 301 15.26 -6.03 18.47
CA ASP A 301 14.35 -4.87 18.59
C ASP A 301 14.54 -3.88 17.45
N ALA A 302 15.78 -3.68 17.02
CA ALA A 302 16.09 -2.85 15.85
C ALA A 302 15.49 -3.43 14.56
N LYS A 303 15.50 -4.76 14.41
CA LYS A 303 14.87 -5.42 13.27
C LYS A 303 13.35 -5.32 13.36
N ILE A 304 12.74 -5.52 14.53
CA ILE A 304 11.30 -5.29 14.72
C ILE A 304 10.96 -3.83 14.37
N ARG A 305 11.71 -2.85 14.89
CA ARG A 305 11.54 -1.41 14.61
C ARG A 305 11.58 -1.11 13.12
N PHE A 306 12.51 -1.73 12.39
CA PHE A 306 12.58 -1.61 10.93
C PHE A 306 11.33 -2.19 10.25
N LEU A 307 10.88 -3.38 10.67
CA LEU A 307 9.71 -4.06 10.10
C LEU A 307 8.38 -3.37 10.44
N THR A 308 8.34 -2.62 11.52
CA THR A 308 7.16 -1.90 12.02
C THR A 308 7.18 -0.43 11.65
N GLY A 309 8.34 0.07 11.24
CA GLY A 309 8.53 1.36 10.64
C GLY A 309 8.94 2.51 11.52
N ASP A 310 8.69 2.41 12.82
CA ASP A 310 9.11 3.38 13.80
C ASP A 310 8.94 2.77 15.21
N GLU A 311 9.52 3.42 16.22
CA GLU A 311 9.22 3.28 17.63
C GLU A 311 7.77 3.58 18.00
N SER A 312 6.99 4.21 17.10
CA SER A 312 5.54 4.39 17.28
C SER A 312 4.80 3.07 17.45
N ILE A 313 5.35 1.96 16.94
CA ILE A 313 4.87 0.62 17.24
C ILE A 313 5.33 0.28 18.66
N GLY A 314 4.47 0.64 19.61
CA GLY A 314 4.73 0.56 21.04
C GLY A 314 5.04 -0.87 21.53
N PRO A 315 5.43 -1.03 22.81
CA PRO A 315 5.86 -2.31 23.38
C PRO A 315 4.88 -3.47 23.14
N ARG A 316 3.57 -3.19 23.18
CA ARG A 316 2.50 -4.16 22.96
C ARG A 316 2.54 -4.78 21.56
N ALA A 317 2.78 -3.97 20.54
CA ALA A 317 2.79 -4.42 19.16
C ALA A 317 4.11 -5.14 18.81
N ARG A 318 5.25 -4.69 19.37
CA ARG A 318 6.50 -5.46 19.31
C ARG A 318 6.35 -6.84 19.95
N GLN A 319 5.70 -6.91 21.11
CA GLN A 319 5.42 -8.18 21.77
C GLN A 319 4.46 -9.04 20.94
N ALA A 320 3.43 -8.46 20.32
CA ALA A 320 2.51 -9.21 19.45
C ALA A 320 3.25 -9.85 18.25
N ILE A 321 4.23 -9.17 17.67
CA ILE A 321 5.06 -9.72 16.58
C ILE A 321 5.96 -10.86 17.10
N ARG A 322 6.56 -10.72 18.29
CA ARG A 322 7.33 -11.82 18.91
C ARG A 322 6.44 -13.02 19.21
N ASP A 323 5.26 -12.78 19.76
CA ASP A 323 4.24 -13.79 20.03
C ASP A 323 3.81 -14.52 18.74
N MET A 324 3.63 -13.80 17.63
CA MET A 324 3.32 -14.37 16.31
C MET A 324 4.38 -15.39 15.86
N LEU A 325 5.66 -15.04 16.04
CA LEU A 325 6.81 -15.85 15.68
C LEU A 325 7.01 -17.05 16.63
N ASP A 326 6.66 -16.91 17.91
CA ASP A 326 6.85 -17.95 18.93
C ASP A 326 5.72 -18.99 18.94
N LYS A 327 4.46 -18.53 18.85
CA LYS A 327 3.25 -19.38 18.93
C LYS A 327 3.04 -20.28 17.72
N THR A 328 3.85 -20.15 16.67
CA THR A 328 3.82 -21.03 15.48
C THR A 328 4.71 -22.25 15.55
N SER A 329 5.39 -22.49 16.68
CA SER A 329 5.63 -23.88 17.10
C SER A 329 4.32 -24.65 17.35
N LYS A 330 3.16 -23.96 17.48
CA LYS A 330 1.84 -24.55 17.81
C LYS A 330 0.64 -24.00 17.01
N GLY A 331 0.85 -23.27 15.91
CA GLY A 331 -0.22 -22.72 15.06
C GLY A 331 -0.86 -21.44 15.62
N TYR A 332 -0.50 -20.30 15.06
CA TYR A 332 -0.97 -18.99 15.51
C TYR A 332 -2.17 -18.48 14.70
N ILE A 333 -3.12 -17.89 15.42
CA ILE A 333 -4.25 -17.10 14.91
C ILE A 333 -4.05 -15.71 15.55
N GLY A 334 -3.80 -14.68 14.76
CA GLY A 334 -3.47 -13.34 15.26
C GLY A 334 -4.56 -12.69 16.11
N PRO A 335 -4.19 -11.69 16.94
CA PRO A 335 -5.15 -10.90 17.68
C PRO A 335 -5.85 -9.98 16.66
N LEU A 336 -7.12 -9.71 16.94
CA LEU A 336 -7.98 -8.83 16.14
C LEU A 336 -7.54 -7.36 16.24
#